data_AF-A0A3F2RFI2-F1
#
_entry.id   AF-A0A3F2RFI2-F1
#
_cell.length_a   1.000
_cell.length_b   1.000
_cell.length_c   1.000
_cell.angle_alpha   90.00
_cell.angle_beta   90.00
_cell.angle_gamma   90.00
#
_symmetry.space_group_name_H-M   'P 1'
#
loop_
_entity.id
_entity.type
_entity.pdbx_description
1 polymer ?
#
loop_
_entity_poly.entity_id
_entity_poly.type
_entity_poly.pdbx_seq_one_letter_code
_entity_poly.pdbx_strand_id
1 'polypeptide(L)'
;MLTQATPYQRLSLSQENLVRSTVELIPFEGKKVAWTRPIFDTLEPEWNEKFCFKNVSPNTLCKLYLLDKDVGADDPLGETQFKAANTDGHETTFELPIKRGDKNAGSIIVKVKSHPIRAGRDSALQQYGPVHYSAHASFATGLITQSMTDDDKLQSTSYHVQLHNIQELMPSDFEWNKNYPTIQKIFSPDHPESPMLRKAVQSQHALVYMHDSQTVYGNLDSPNDFFKLAHEGRRLDKPVLFTYAITNTGWYFSETGAAFFKDMLSKHMLHCGAAFSVKYAGEFHIEKGHFGKYKLIIDNNSGTYAPPKAALPQLEALFENNFPGISVKALDRDDPDLKQAREEILAAWA
;
A
#
# COMPACT_ATOMS: atom_id res chain seq x y z
N MET A 1 6.86 15.16 -19.74
CA MET A 1 6.83 16.28 -18.78
C MET A 1 7.14 15.77 -17.39
N LEU A 2 7.77 16.58 -16.53
CA LEU A 2 7.69 16.42 -15.08
C LEU A 2 6.39 17.09 -14.69
N THR A 3 5.42 16.30 -14.26
CA THR A 3 4.13 16.79 -13.79
C THR A 3 4.13 16.59 -12.28
N GLN A 4 4.28 17.69 -11.55
CA GLN A 4 3.84 17.74 -10.16
C GLN A 4 2.33 18.02 -10.21
N ALA A 5 1.50 16.97 -10.24
CA ALA A 5 0.10 17.20 -9.97
C ALA A 5 -0.01 17.47 -8.47
N THR A 6 -0.50 18.65 -8.10
CA THR A 6 -0.93 18.93 -6.73
C THR A 6 -2.45 18.96 -6.74
N PRO A 7 -3.16 17.84 -6.84
CA PRO A 7 -4.54 17.87 -6.39
C PRO A 7 -4.46 18.07 -4.85
N TYR A 8 -5.41 18.59 -4.10
CA TYR A 8 -6.83 18.85 -4.20
C TYR A 8 -7.05 20.10 -3.33
N GLN A 9 -8.14 20.84 -3.48
CA GLN A 9 -8.49 21.87 -2.49
C GLN A 9 -9.98 21.93 -2.16
N ARG A 10 -10.85 21.35 -2.99
CA ARG A 10 -12.27 21.23 -2.68
C ARG A 10 -12.99 20.30 -3.66
N LEU A 11 -13.91 19.50 -3.17
CA LEU A 11 -14.95 18.83 -3.94
C LEU A 11 -16.30 19.44 -3.51
N SER A 12 -17.27 19.52 -4.42
CA SER A 12 -18.67 19.76 -4.05
C SER A 12 -19.54 18.73 -4.80
N LEU A 13 -20.07 17.75 -4.07
CA LEU A 13 -21.00 16.73 -4.57
C LEU A 13 -22.43 17.16 -4.31
N SER A 14 -23.31 16.90 -5.28
CA SER A 14 -24.76 17.07 -5.13
C SER A 14 -25.43 15.70 -5.04
N GLN A 15 -25.40 15.06 -3.86
CA GLN A 15 -26.29 13.93 -3.51
C GLN A 15 -26.64 13.98 -2.02
N GLU A 16 -27.89 13.70 -1.65
CA GLU A 16 -28.44 13.90 -0.30
C GLU A 16 -28.07 12.83 0.75
N ASN A 17 -26.99 12.06 0.61
CA ASN A 17 -26.61 11.04 1.61
C ASN A 17 -25.11 11.08 1.94
N LEU A 18 -24.74 10.68 3.16
CA LEU A 18 -23.35 10.57 3.62
C LEU A 18 -22.57 9.61 2.71
N VAL A 19 -21.41 10.05 2.19
CA VAL A 19 -20.58 9.30 1.22
C VAL A 19 -19.19 9.06 1.79
N ARG A 20 -18.61 7.89 1.54
CA ARG A 20 -17.20 7.57 1.82
C ARG A 20 -16.38 7.73 0.56
N SER A 21 -15.97 8.94 0.22
CA SER A 21 -15.38 9.21 -1.10
C SER A 21 -13.88 8.91 -1.17
N THR A 22 -13.45 8.24 -2.23
CA THR A 22 -12.05 8.21 -2.70
C THR A 22 -11.95 8.67 -4.15
N VAL A 23 -10.80 9.20 -4.52
CA VAL A 23 -10.45 9.49 -5.91
C VAL A 23 -9.36 8.53 -6.36
N GLU A 24 -9.64 7.76 -7.40
CA GLU A 24 -8.63 6.98 -8.10
C GLU A 24 -8.18 7.71 -9.36
N LEU A 25 -6.87 7.84 -9.53
CA LEU A 25 -6.25 8.44 -10.70
C LEU A 25 -5.76 7.33 -11.63
N ILE A 26 -6.26 7.40 -12.87
CA ILE A 26 -5.89 6.50 -13.96
C ILE A 26 -5.36 7.36 -15.12
N PRO A 27 -4.04 7.53 -15.26
CA PRO A 27 -3.45 8.10 -16.46
C PRO A 27 -3.61 7.12 -17.63
N PHE A 28 -3.43 7.64 -18.85
CA PHE A 28 -3.47 6.90 -20.10
C PHE A 28 -2.75 5.54 -20.01
N GLU A 29 -3.33 4.53 -20.69
CA GLU A 29 -3.12 3.06 -20.59
C GLU A 29 -4.13 2.29 -19.71
N GLY A 30 -5.04 2.97 -19.00
CA GLY A 30 -6.09 2.29 -18.23
C GLY A 30 -5.60 1.58 -16.96
N LYS A 31 -4.36 1.86 -16.54
CA LYS A 31 -3.79 1.35 -15.30
C LYS A 31 -4.05 2.34 -14.17
N LYS A 32 -4.63 1.88 -13.07
CA LYS A 32 -4.68 2.62 -11.82
C LYS A 32 -3.27 2.84 -11.32
N VAL A 33 -2.87 4.10 -11.13
CA VAL A 33 -1.52 4.45 -10.65
C VAL A 33 -1.54 5.00 -9.24
N ALA A 34 -2.60 5.71 -8.85
CA ALA A 34 -2.66 6.39 -7.55
C ALA A 34 -4.11 6.50 -7.07
N TRP A 35 -4.30 6.61 -5.76
CA TRP A 35 -5.60 6.85 -5.15
C TRP A 35 -5.45 7.61 -3.83
N THR A 36 -6.44 8.42 -3.51
CA THR A 36 -6.46 9.18 -2.26
C THR A 36 -6.88 8.32 -1.07
N ARG A 37 -6.69 8.84 0.14
CA ARG A 37 -7.37 8.31 1.33
C ARG A 37 -8.89 8.46 1.20
N PRO A 38 -9.69 7.58 1.83
CA PRO A 38 -11.12 7.80 1.96
C PRO A 38 -11.41 8.97 2.90
N ILE A 39 -12.38 9.78 2.53
CA ILE A 39 -12.98 10.79 3.40
C ILE A 39 -14.43 10.40 3.64
N PHE A 40 -14.81 10.37 4.91
CA PHE A 40 -16.10 9.88 5.38
C PHE A 40 -17.04 11.05 5.66
N ASP A 41 -18.34 10.76 5.58
CA ASP A 41 -19.41 11.58 6.13
C ASP A 41 -19.49 13.02 5.59
N THR A 42 -19.12 13.22 4.32
CA THR A 42 -19.19 14.55 3.68
C THR A 42 -19.42 14.47 2.17
N LEU A 43 -20.14 15.46 1.65
CA LEU A 43 -20.31 15.73 0.23
C LEU A 43 -19.30 16.75 -0.30
N GLU A 44 -18.55 17.38 0.59
CA GLU A 44 -17.48 18.31 0.27
C GLU A 44 -16.12 17.80 0.78
N PRO A 45 -15.67 16.59 0.38
CA PRO A 45 -14.39 16.05 0.82
C PRO A 45 -13.20 16.91 0.33
N GLU A 46 -12.24 17.13 1.24
CA GLU A 46 -10.98 17.81 0.97
C GLU A 46 -9.80 16.87 1.21
N TRP A 47 -9.25 16.29 0.15
CA TRP A 47 -8.12 15.34 0.25
C TRP A 47 -6.80 16.02 0.53
N ASN A 48 -6.49 17.10 -0.19
CA ASN A 48 -5.22 17.83 -0.13
C ASN A 48 -3.97 16.93 -0.31
N GLU A 49 -4.08 15.83 -1.07
CA GLU A 49 -3.01 14.86 -1.36
C GLU A 49 -2.28 15.11 -2.70
N LYS A 50 -0.96 14.99 -2.72
CA LYS A 50 -0.13 15.30 -3.89
C LYS A 50 0.39 14.03 -4.57
N PHE A 51 0.22 13.94 -5.90
CA PHE A 51 0.74 12.82 -6.70
C PHE A 51 1.69 13.32 -7.80
N CYS A 52 2.92 12.80 -7.84
CA CYS A 52 3.92 13.25 -8.80
C CYS A 52 4.22 12.18 -9.85
N PHE A 53 4.26 12.60 -11.12
CA PHE A 53 4.50 11.72 -12.26
C PHE A 53 5.55 12.29 -13.20
N LYS A 54 6.43 11.44 -13.71
CA LYS A 54 7.41 11.79 -14.74
C LYS A 54 7.16 10.97 -16.00
N ASN A 55 7.63 11.50 -17.12
CA ASN A 55 7.43 10.94 -18.46
C ASN A 55 5.95 10.91 -18.90
N VAL A 56 5.13 11.84 -18.39
CA VAL A 56 3.77 12.03 -18.91
C VAL A 56 3.85 12.70 -20.28
N SER A 57 3.26 12.06 -21.29
CA SER A 57 3.17 12.61 -22.65
C SER A 57 2.28 13.86 -22.70
N PRO A 58 2.62 14.87 -23.52
CA PRO A 58 1.73 16.00 -23.75
C PRO A 58 0.36 15.56 -24.25
N ASN A 59 -0.69 16.19 -23.73
CA ASN A 59 -2.09 15.91 -24.06
C ASN A 59 -2.60 14.53 -23.63
N THR A 60 -1.84 13.79 -22.80
CA THR A 60 -2.33 12.59 -22.13
C THR A 60 -3.65 12.89 -21.41
N LEU A 61 -4.66 12.06 -21.63
CA LEU A 61 -5.94 12.16 -20.93
C LEU A 61 -5.81 11.48 -19.57
N CYS A 62 -5.94 12.26 -18.50
CA CYS A 62 -5.96 11.78 -17.12
C CYS A 62 -7.41 11.60 -16.70
N LYS A 63 -7.80 10.38 -16.33
CA LYS A 63 -9.14 10.09 -15.82
C LYS A 63 -9.13 10.02 -14.30
N LEU A 64 -10.17 10.55 -13.69
CA LEU A 64 -10.43 10.51 -12.26
C LEU A 64 -11.73 9.74 -12.04
N TYR A 65 -11.65 8.68 -11.24
CA TYR A 65 -12.80 7.89 -10.82
C TYR A 65 -13.08 8.21 -9.36
N LEU A 66 -14.31 8.62 -9.06
CA LEU A 66 -14.78 8.80 -7.70
C LEU A 66 -15.54 7.55 -7.28
N LEU A 67 -15.13 6.98 -6.16
CA LEU A 67 -15.66 5.74 -5.62
C LEU A 67 -16.15 5.94 -4.19
N ASP A 68 -17.25 5.28 -3.86
CA ASP A 68 -17.74 5.12 -2.50
C ASP A 68 -17.06 3.91 -1.86
N LYS A 69 -16.27 4.16 -0.80
CA LYS A 69 -15.48 3.16 -0.07
C LYS A 69 -16.30 2.55 1.05
N ASP A 70 -17.16 1.61 0.67
CA ASP A 70 -17.85 0.74 1.63
C ASP A 70 -17.07 -0.55 1.90
N VAL A 71 -17.48 -1.32 2.91
CA VAL A 71 -16.86 -2.61 3.30
C VAL A 71 -17.05 -3.70 2.20
N GLY A 72 -17.71 -3.36 1.09
CA GLY A 72 -18.05 -4.24 -0.03
C GLY A 72 -17.35 -3.86 -1.33
N ALA A 73 -18.08 -3.94 -2.45
CA ALA A 73 -17.59 -3.45 -3.73
C ALA A 73 -17.69 -1.92 -3.76
N ASP A 74 -16.63 -1.25 -4.19
CA ASP A 74 -16.63 0.21 -4.29
C ASP A 74 -17.64 0.68 -5.35
N ASP A 75 -18.64 1.46 -4.95
CA ASP A 75 -19.68 1.94 -5.87
C ASP A 75 -19.21 3.21 -6.61
N PRO A 76 -19.32 3.28 -7.95
CA PRO A 76 -18.90 4.46 -8.70
C PRO A 76 -19.82 5.65 -8.44
N LEU A 77 -19.26 6.71 -7.87
CA LEU A 77 -19.90 8.00 -7.64
C LEU A 77 -19.90 8.86 -8.90
N GLY A 78 -18.89 8.68 -9.74
CA GLY A 78 -18.79 9.32 -11.05
C GLY A 78 -17.36 9.35 -11.56
N GLU A 79 -17.17 9.91 -12.75
CA GLU A 79 -15.87 10.10 -13.36
C GLU A 79 -15.73 11.50 -13.94
N THR A 80 -14.48 11.94 -14.07
CA THR A 80 -14.13 13.12 -14.85
C THR A 80 -12.76 12.93 -15.50
N GLN A 81 -12.35 13.87 -16.33
CA GLN A 81 -11.07 13.80 -17.01
C GLN A 81 -10.51 15.18 -17.34
N PHE A 82 -9.19 15.26 -17.39
CA PHE A 82 -8.47 16.45 -17.86
C PHE A 82 -7.28 16.05 -18.73
N LYS A 83 -6.82 16.96 -19.59
CA LYS A 83 -5.59 16.74 -20.36
C LYS A 83 -4.39 17.20 -19.55
N ALA A 84 -3.33 16.40 -19.53
CA ALA A 84 -2.01 16.81 -19.06
C ALA A 84 -1.44 17.88 -20.01
N ALA A 85 -1.82 19.13 -19.76
CA ALA A 85 -1.29 20.31 -20.44
C ALA A 85 0.07 20.68 -19.84
N ASN A 86 0.92 21.31 -20.65
CA ASN A 86 2.11 22.00 -20.14
C ASN A 86 1.68 23.29 -19.44
N THR A 87 2.09 23.48 -18.20
CA THR A 87 1.83 24.72 -17.46
C THR A 87 3.08 25.58 -17.28
N ASP A 88 4.20 25.23 -17.94
CA ASP A 88 5.49 25.92 -17.83
C ASP A 88 5.95 26.14 -16.38
N GLY A 89 5.58 25.21 -15.49
CA GLY A 89 5.90 25.26 -14.06
C GLY A 89 4.95 26.11 -13.22
N HIS A 90 3.93 26.74 -13.81
CA HIS A 90 2.89 27.46 -13.07
C HIS A 90 1.83 26.50 -12.52
N GLU A 91 1.32 26.77 -11.32
CA GLU A 91 0.16 26.04 -10.79
C GLU A 91 -1.11 26.51 -11.53
N THR A 92 -1.82 25.57 -12.14
CA THR A 92 -3.11 25.82 -12.80
C THR A 92 -4.21 25.06 -12.06
N THR A 93 -5.32 25.72 -11.78
CA THR A 93 -6.48 25.13 -11.12
C THR A 93 -7.56 24.81 -12.16
N PHE A 94 -8.08 23.59 -12.11
CA PHE A 94 -9.19 23.12 -12.92
C PHE A 94 -10.35 22.77 -12.01
N GLU A 95 -11.53 23.34 -12.28
CA GLU A 95 -12.78 22.81 -11.76
C GLU A 95 -13.39 21.91 -12.83
N LEU A 96 -13.48 20.61 -12.53
CA LEU A 96 -13.90 19.59 -13.47
C LEU A 96 -15.28 19.07 -13.08
N PRO A 97 -16.26 19.06 -13.99
CA PRO A 97 -17.56 18.46 -13.71
C PRO A 97 -17.43 16.94 -13.62
N ILE A 98 -18.09 16.34 -12.63
CA ILE A 98 -18.16 14.90 -12.44
C ILE A 98 -19.45 14.40 -13.06
N LYS A 99 -19.36 13.31 -13.82
CA LYS A 99 -20.52 12.66 -14.43
C LYS A 99 -20.68 11.24 -13.94
N ARG A 100 -21.92 10.84 -13.69
CA ARG A 100 -22.30 9.44 -13.45
C ARG A 100 -23.23 9.00 -14.60
N GLY A 101 -22.65 8.31 -15.58
CA GLY A 101 -23.30 8.16 -16.89
C GLY A 101 -23.50 9.52 -17.56
N ASP A 102 -24.72 9.83 -17.98
CA ASP A 102 -25.04 11.12 -18.60
C ASP A 102 -25.45 12.21 -17.59
N LYS A 103 -25.56 11.87 -16.29
CA LYS A 103 -26.03 12.80 -15.25
C LYS A 103 -24.87 13.56 -14.60
N ASN A 104 -25.10 14.82 -14.29
CA ASN A 104 -24.19 15.60 -13.45
C ASN A 104 -24.22 15.06 -12.00
N ALA A 105 -23.04 14.87 -11.41
CA ALA A 105 -22.86 14.30 -10.07
C ALA A 105 -22.05 15.19 -9.11
N GLY A 106 -21.54 16.33 -9.56
CA GLY A 106 -20.77 17.29 -8.75
C GLY A 106 -19.62 17.93 -9.52
N SER A 107 -18.70 18.59 -8.80
CA SER A 107 -17.44 19.07 -9.36
C SER A 107 -16.24 18.75 -8.46
N ILE A 108 -15.06 18.63 -9.08
CA ILE A 108 -13.77 18.44 -8.41
C ILE A 108 -12.77 19.52 -8.78
N ILE A 109 -12.09 20.07 -7.79
CA ILE A 109 -10.99 21.00 -7.99
C ILE A 109 -9.66 20.24 -7.99
N VAL A 110 -8.95 20.33 -9.11
CA VAL A 110 -7.63 19.71 -9.33
C VAL A 110 -6.62 20.82 -9.63
N LYS A 111 -5.47 20.81 -8.96
CA LYS A 111 -4.36 21.69 -9.34
C LYS A 111 -3.26 20.89 -10.03
N VAL A 112 -2.75 21.45 -11.11
CA VAL A 112 -1.74 20.80 -11.94
C VAL A 112 -0.58 21.77 -12.13
N LYS A 113 0.63 21.26 -11.89
CA LYS A 113 1.88 21.94 -12.21
C LYS A 113 2.72 20.99 -13.07
N SER A 114 3.06 21.41 -14.28
CA SER A 114 3.84 20.58 -15.19
C SER A 114 4.88 21.44 -15.91
N HIS A 115 6.00 20.81 -16.25
CA HIS A 115 7.02 21.43 -17.08
C HIS A 115 7.64 20.40 -18.03
N PRO A 116 8.09 20.84 -19.22
CA PRO A 116 8.75 19.94 -20.15
C PRO A 116 10.05 19.38 -19.55
N ILE A 117 10.32 18.13 -19.91
CA ILE A 117 11.61 17.49 -19.68
C ILE A 117 12.10 16.89 -20.97
N ARG A 118 13.42 16.81 -21.15
CA ARG A 118 14.03 15.98 -22.19
C ARG A 118 13.98 14.53 -21.72
N ALA A 119 12.92 13.81 -22.09
CA ALA A 119 12.83 12.38 -21.87
C ALA A 119 13.51 11.63 -23.03
N GLY A 120 14.10 10.46 -22.75
CA GLY A 120 14.49 9.53 -23.82
C GLY A 120 13.23 9.03 -24.55
N ARG A 121 13.36 8.68 -25.84
CA ARG A 121 12.21 8.33 -26.72
C ARG A 121 11.29 7.23 -26.17
N ASP A 122 11.74 6.41 -25.23
CA ASP A 122 11.01 5.26 -24.67
C ASP A 122 10.87 5.29 -23.14
N SER A 123 10.83 6.50 -22.54
CA SER A 123 10.76 6.61 -21.09
C SER A 123 9.36 6.24 -20.57
N ALA A 124 9.24 5.15 -19.83
CA ALA A 124 7.97 4.72 -19.22
C ALA A 124 7.43 5.75 -18.21
N LEU A 125 6.10 5.83 -18.10
CA LEU A 125 5.43 6.60 -17.04
C LEU A 125 5.90 6.08 -15.67
N GLN A 126 6.27 7.00 -14.78
CA GLN A 126 6.70 6.63 -13.44
C GLN A 126 6.12 7.59 -12.41
N GLN A 127 5.59 7.04 -11.32
CA GLN A 127 5.21 7.78 -10.13
C GLN A 127 6.43 7.97 -9.22
N TYR A 128 6.48 9.12 -8.54
CA TYR A 128 7.53 9.48 -7.59
C TYR A 128 6.98 10.44 -6.52
N GLY A 129 7.85 10.82 -5.58
CA GLY A 129 7.49 11.75 -4.51
C GLY A 129 7.00 11.00 -3.26
N PRO A 130 6.20 11.64 -2.39
CA PRO A 130 5.78 11.03 -1.14
C PRO A 130 5.05 9.72 -1.38
N VAL A 131 5.43 8.70 -0.63
CA VAL A 131 4.73 7.42 -0.61
C VAL A 131 3.62 7.50 0.43
N HIS A 132 2.38 7.26 0.01
CA HIS A 132 1.23 7.34 0.91
C HIS A 132 1.12 6.05 1.73
N TYR A 133 0.65 6.15 2.97
CA TYR A 133 0.35 4.99 3.80
C TYR A 133 -0.95 5.15 4.58
N SER A 134 -1.52 4.00 4.96
CA SER A 134 -2.51 3.88 6.02
C SER A 134 -2.03 2.89 7.08
N ALA A 135 -2.25 3.24 8.35
CA ALA A 135 -2.01 2.39 9.50
C ALA A 135 -3.35 2.09 10.18
N HIS A 136 -3.63 0.80 10.33
CA HIS A 136 -4.88 0.27 10.82
C HIS A 136 -4.62 -0.39 12.17
N ALA A 137 -5.10 0.25 13.23
CA ALA A 137 -5.13 -0.38 14.55
C ALA A 137 -6.14 -1.54 14.47
N SER A 138 -5.67 -2.77 14.68
CA SER A 138 -6.51 -3.95 14.47
C SER A 138 -7.81 -3.90 15.28
N PHE A 139 -8.86 -4.41 14.64
CA PHE A 139 -10.26 -4.35 15.02
C PHE A 139 -10.55 -4.80 16.46
N ALA A 140 -10.52 -3.83 17.37
CA ALA A 140 -11.32 -3.84 18.58
C ALA A 140 -12.17 -2.56 18.60
N THR A 141 -13.01 -2.37 17.58
CA THR A 141 -14.07 -1.36 17.62
C THR A 141 -14.93 -1.58 18.87
N GLY A 142 -14.93 -0.61 19.79
CA GLY A 142 -15.71 -0.63 21.03
C GLY A 142 -14.86 -0.56 22.32
N LEU A 143 -15.43 -0.98 23.45
CA LEU A 143 -14.82 -0.92 24.79
C LEU A 143 -13.46 -1.63 24.93
N ILE A 144 -13.09 -2.51 23.99
CA ILE A 144 -11.86 -3.33 24.08
C ILE A 144 -10.61 -2.52 23.67
N THR A 145 -10.67 -1.64 22.65
CA THR A 145 -9.54 -0.74 22.31
C THR A 145 -9.23 0.25 23.44
N GLN A 146 -10.24 0.66 24.21
CA GLN A 146 -10.04 1.57 25.35
C GLN A 146 -9.23 0.94 26.49
N SER A 147 -9.19 -0.39 26.56
CA SER A 147 -8.41 -1.14 27.56
C SER A 147 -7.03 -1.58 27.08
N MET A 148 -6.67 -1.35 25.81
CA MET A 148 -5.37 -1.73 25.26
C MET A 148 -4.28 -0.71 25.60
N THR A 149 -3.11 -1.20 25.97
CA THR A 149 -1.91 -0.36 26.12
C THR A 149 -1.45 0.14 24.75
N ASP A 150 -0.61 1.18 24.73
CA ASP A 150 -0.04 1.66 23.47
C ASP A 150 0.86 0.61 22.81
N ASP A 151 1.51 -0.26 23.59
CA ASP A 151 2.27 -1.41 23.08
C ASP A 151 1.36 -2.47 22.45
N ASP A 152 0.18 -2.74 23.02
CA ASP A 152 -0.80 -3.68 22.43
C ASP A 152 -1.34 -3.15 21.10
N LYS A 153 -1.61 -1.84 21.03
CA LYS A 153 -2.03 -1.17 19.79
C LYS A 153 -0.90 -1.23 18.75
N LEU A 154 0.33 -0.94 19.15
CA LEU A 154 1.48 -0.98 18.27
C LEU A 154 1.72 -2.39 17.71
N GLN A 155 1.75 -3.40 18.58
CA GLN A 155 1.92 -4.80 18.20
C GLN A 155 0.84 -5.27 17.22
N SER A 156 -0.37 -4.74 17.34
CA SER A 156 -1.51 -5.11 16.50
C SER A 156 -1.71 -4.16 15.30
N THR A 157 -0.86 -3.16 15.09
CA THR A 157 -1.02 -2.26 13.95
C THR A 157 -0.62 -2.95 12.65
N SER A 158 -1.47 -2.81 11.63
CA SER A 158 -1.20 -3.26 10.26
C SER A 158 -1.06 -2.06 9.33
N TYR A 159 -0.10 -2.14 8.41
CA TYR A 159 0.26 -1.04 7.53
C TYR A 159 -0.02 -1.43 6.08
N HIS A 160 -0.51 -0.46 5.32
CA HIS A 160 -0.59 -0.50 3.87
C HIS A 160 0.17 0.71 3.31
N VAL A 161 1.28 0.45 2.63
CA VAL A 161 2.12 1.47 1.99
C VAL A 161 1.96 1.38 0.48
N GLN A 162 1.52 2.49 -0.15
CA GLN A 162 1.21 2.55 -1.58
C GLN A 162 2.49 2.68 -2.42
N LEU A 163 3.24 1.59 -2.57
CA LEU A 163 4.48 1.59 -3.34
C LEU A 163 4.22 1.95 -4.82
N HIS A 164 5.08 2.81 -5.36
CA HIS A 164 5.11 3.24 -6.74
C HIS A 164 5.84 2.23 -7.63
N ASN A 165 5.41 2.16 -8.90
CA ASN A 165 6.11 1.46 -10.00
C ASN A 165 6.30 -0.06 -9.78
N ILE A 166 5.40 -0.69 -9.03
CA ILE A 166 5.50 -2.12 -8.68
C ILE A 166 5.49 -3.00 -9.92
N GLN A 167 4.61 -2.75 -10.88
CA GLN A 167 4.49 -3.59 -12.08
C GLN A 167 5.73 -3.50 -12.99
N GLU A 168 6.37 -2.34 -13.04
CA GLU A 168 7.58 -2.10 -13.82
C GLU A 168 8.82 -2.74 -13.19
N LEU A 169 8.92 -2.68 -11.85
CA LEU A 169 10.08 -3.20 -11.11
C LEU A 169 9.94 -4.68 -10.74
N MET A 170 8.71 -5.15 -10.58
CA MET A 170 8.33 -6.53 -10.26
C MET A 170 7.31 -7.05 -11.28
N PRO A 171 7.73 -7.36 -12.52
CA PRO A 171 6.81 -7.76 -13.58
C PRO A 171 6.22 -9.15 -13.37
N SER A 172 6.89 -10.01 -12.59
CA SER A 172 6.44 -11.38 -12.30
C SER A 172 5.51 -11.43 -11.09
N ASP A 173 4.54 -12.34 -11.15
CA ASP A 173 3.72 -12.72 -10.01
C ASP A 173 4.13 -14.13 -9.55
N PHE A 174 4.14 -14.35 -8.24
CA PHE A 174 4.49 -15.63 -7.63
C PHE A 174 3.23 -16.27 -7.04
N GLU A 175 2.85 -17.42 -7.58
CA GLU A 175 1.71 -18.21 -7.09
C GLU A 175 1.95 -18.75 -5.69
N TRP A 176 0.87 -19.11 -5.01
CA TRP A 176 0.92 -19.84 -3.75
C TRP A 176 1.72 -21.15 -3.88
N ASN A 177 2.33 -21.57 -2.77
CA ASN A 177 3.24 -22.70 -2.69
C ASN A 177 2.50 -24.04 -2.77
N LYS A 178 2.62 -24.70 -3.92
CA LYS A 178 2.00 -26.00 -4.20
C LYS A 178 2.61 -27.17 -3.42
N ASN A 179 3.72 -26.97 -2.70
CA ASN A 179 4.42 -28.01 -1.95
C ASN A 179 4.19 -27.93 -0.44
N TYR A 180 3.23 -27.13 0.03
CA TYR A 180 3.00 -26.94 1.45
C TYR A 180 1.55 -27.33 1.84
N PRO A 181 1.34 -28.49 2.52
CA PRO A 181 0.01 -29.05 2.75
C PRO A 181 -0.97 -28.11 3.45
N THR A 182 -0.51 -27.29 4.39
CA THR A 182 -1.35 -26.30 5.08
C THR A 182 -1.92 -25.26 4.12
N ILE A 183 -1.17 -24.88 3.08
CA ILE A 183 -1.57 -23.87 2.10
C ILE A 183 -2.41 -24.50 0.99
N GLN A 184 -2.15 -25.76 0.62
CA GLN A 184 -3.02 -26.51 -0.29
C GLN A 184 -4.47 -26.56 0.20
N LYS A 185 -4.71 -26.72 1.51
CA LYS A 185 -6.06 -26.67 2.11
C LYS A 185 -6.81 -25.36 1.85
N ILE A 186 -6.09 -24.26 1.63
CA ILE A 186 -6.67 -22.93 1.41
C ILE A 186 -6.90 -22.66 -0.07
N PHE A 187 -6.00 -23.12 -0.96
CA PHE A 187 -6.00 -22.72 -2.37
C PHE A 187 -6.32 -23.84 -3.36
N SER A 188 -5.98 -25.09 -3.05
CA SER A 188 -6.13 -26.17 -4.00
C SER A 188 -7.61 -26.53 -4.18
N PRO A 189 -8.08 -26.71 -5.44
CA PRO A 189 -9.42 -27.20 -5.71
C PRO A 189 -9.66 -28.63 -5.19
N ASP A 190 -8.60 -29.38 -4.87
CA ASP A 190 -8.69 -30.74 -4.33
C ASP A 190 -9.27 -30.78 -2.90
N HIS A 191 -9.34 -29.63 -2.23
CA HIS A 191 -9.89 -29.49 -0.88
C HIS A 191 -11.29 -28.86 -0.92
N PRO A 192 -12.37 -29.61 -0.59
CA PRO A 192 -13.73 -29.08 -0.56
C PRO A 192 -13.91 -27.87 0.36
N GLU A 193 -13.11 -27.78 1.43
CA GLU A 193 -13.12 -26.67 2.39
C GLU A 193 -12.42 -25.39 1.90
N SER A 194 -11.62 -25.47 0.82
CA SER A 194 -10.79 -24.35 0.32
C SER A 194 -11.58 -23.06 0.07
N PRO A 195 -12.74 -23.06 -0.63
CA PRO A 195 -13.49 -21.82 -0.86
C PRO A 195 -13.93 -21.13 0.42
N MET A 196 -14.36 -21.89 1.43
CA MET A 196 -14.80 -21.37 2.72
C MET A 196 -13.64 -20.78 3.50
N LEU A 197 -12.52 -21.51 3.60
CA LEU A 197 -11.32 -21.04 4.29
C LEU A 197 -10.74 -19.79 3.63
N ARG A 198 -10.67 -19.77 2.29
CA ARG A 198 -10.21 -18.58 1.55
C ARG A 198 -11.11 -17.38 1.78
N LYS A 199 -12.44 -17.59 1.79
CA LYS A 199 -13.39 -16.51 2.09
C LYS A 199 -13.22 -15.99 3.52
N ALA A 200 -12.92 -16.86 4.48
CA ALA A 200 -12.62 -16.44 5.85
C ALA A 200 -11.37 -15.54 5.92
N VAL A 201 -10.29 -15.90 5.23
CA VAL A 201 -9.08 -15.06 5.15
C VAL A 201 -9.36 -13.72 4.44
N GLN A 202 -10.18 -13.72 3.38
CA GLN A 202 -10.61 -12.50 2.70
C GLN A 202 -11.39 -11.57 3.63
N SER A 203 -12.30 -12.11 4.45
CA SER A 203 -13.02 -11.34 5.46
C SER A 203 -12.08 -10.79 6.55
N GLN A 204 -11.10 -11.58 6.99
CA GLN A 204 -10.07 -11.11 7.92
C GLN A 204 -9.23 -9.98 7.33
N HIS A 205 -8.82 -10.09 6.07
CA HIS A 205 -8.10 -9.02 5.37
C HIS A 205 -8.93 -7.73 5.30
N ALA A 206 -10.18 -7.82 4.88
CA ALA A 206 -11.09 -6.68 4.79
C ALA A 206 -11.30 -6.01 6.15
N LEU A 207 -11.35 -6.78 7.23
CA LEU A 207 -11.47 -6.27 8.59
C LEU A 207 -10.20 -5.56 9.06
N VAL A 208 -9.03 -6.17 8.84
CA VAL A 208 -7.73 -5.62 9.28
C VAL A 208 -7.35 -4.36 8.53
N TYR A 209 -7.66 -4.29 7.24
CA TYR A 209 -7.40 -3.14 6.39
C TYR A 209 -8.64 -2.28 6.15
N MET A 210 -9.65 -2.39 7.03
CA MET A 210 -10.82 -1.52 6.96
C MET A 210 -10.39 -0.08 7.20
N HIS A 211 -10.90 0.82 6.38
CA HIS A 211 -10.73 2.25 6.58
C HIS A 211 -11.88 2.80 7.42
N ASP A 212 -11.55 3.45 8.51
CA ASP A 212 -12.48 4.03 9.48
C ASP A 212 -11.91 5.27 10.18
N SER A 213 -12.60 5.75 11.21
CA SER A 213 -12.19 6.91 12.01
C SER A 213 -10.93 6.69 12.86
N GLN A 214 -10.48 5.45 13.05
CA GLN A 214 -9.26 5.11 13.77
C GLN A 214 -8.06 4.92 12.83
N THR A 215 -8.30 4.85 11.52
CA THR A 215 -7.24 4.70 10.53
C THR A 215 -6.38 5.96 10.47
N VAL A 216 -5.06 5.78 10.63
CA VAL A 216 -4.09 6.87 10.52
C VAL A 216 -3.55 6.91 9.10
N TYR A 217 -3.59 8.07 8.47
CA TYR A 217 -3.06 8.29 7.12
C TYR A 217 -1.86 9.22 7.17
N GLY A 218 -0.89 9.01 6.27
CA GLY A 218 0.23 9.92 6.14
C GLY A 218 1.05 9.68 4.88
N ASN A 219 2.13 10.44 4.79
CA ASN A 219 3.06 10.44 3.67
C ASN A 219 4.48 10.15 4.18
N LEU A 220 5.26 9.45 3.36
CA LEU A 220 6.66 9.15 3.60
C LEU A 220 7.49 9.88 2.55
N ASP A 221 8.15 10.95 2.94
CA ASP A 221 8.98 11.78 2.05
C ASP A 221 10.43 11.27 1.98
N SER A 222 10.86 10.50 2.99
CA SER A 222 12.24 10.02 3.12
C SER A 222 12.31 8.61 3.73
N PRO A 223 13.46 7.91 3.59
CA PRO A 223 13.68 6.64 4.28
C PRO A 223 13.49 6.72 5.80
N ASN A 224 13.82 7.86 6.41
CA ASN A 224 13.69 8.06 7.85
C ASN A 224 12.23 8.09 8.31
N ASP A 225 11.31 8.55 7.46
CA ASP A 225 9.89 8.54 7.78
C ASP A 225 9.34 7.12 7.80
N PHE A 226 9.81 6.26 6.88
CA PHE A 226 9.51 4.82 6.94
C PHE A 226 10.05 4.18 8.22
N PHE A 227 11.31 4.42 8.57
CA PHE A 227 11.87 3.84 9.79
C PHE A 227 11.12 4.31 11.04
N LYS A 228 10.69 5.58 11.10
CA LYS A 228 9.84 6.08 12.19
C LYS A 228 8.46 5.42 12.21
N LEU A 229 7.83 5.25 11.04
CA LEU A 229 6.54 4.57 10.91
C LEU A 229 6.61 3.14 11.47
N ALA A 230 7.71 2.43 11.18
CA ALA A 230 7.96 1.08 11.68
C ALA A 230 8.63 1.06 13.08
N HIS A 231 8.56 2.17 13.83
CA HIS A 231 9.11 2.32 15.18
C HIS A 231 10.58 1.88 15.30
N GLU A 232 11.36 2.15 14.25
CA GLU A 232 12.78 1.82 14.15
C GLU A 232 13.06 0.32 14.33
N GLY A 233 12.05 -0.51 14.03
CA GLY A 233 12.04 -1.95 14.23
C GLY A 233 12.08 -2.37 15.68
N ARG A 234 11.50 -1.56 16.58
CA ARG A 234 11.50 -1.84 18.02
C ARG A 234 10.14 -1.67 18.67
N ARG A 235 9.90 -2.48 19.69
CA ARG A 235 8.81 -2.34 20.66
C ARG A 235 9.35 -2.72 22.04
N LEU A 236 9.03 -1.95 23.07
CA LEU A 236 9.62 -2.13 24.41
C LEU A 236 11.16 -2.24 24.38
N ASP A 237 11.81 -1.42 23.55
CA ASP A 237 13.26 -1.44 23.26
C ASP A 237 13.83 -2.76 22.71
N LYS A 238 12.99 -3.74 22.41
CA LYS A 238 13.37 -5.03 21.81
C LYS A 238 13.15 -5.00 20.30
N PRO A 239 13.99 -5.70 19.51
CA PRO A 239 13.80 -5.76 18.07
C PRO A 239 12.51 -6.52 17.75
N VAL A 240 11.82 -6.12 16.68
CA VAL A 240 10.63 -6.81 16.19
C VAL A 240 10.86 -7.33 14.77
N LEU A 241 10.21 -8.47 14.48
CA LEU A 241 10.12 -9.04 13.15
C LEU A 241 8.78 -8.65 12.55
N PHE A 242 8.72 -8.36 11.26
CA PHE A 242 7.49 -8.06 10.54
C PHE A 242 7.24 -9.12 9.47
N THR A 243 5.98 -9.46 9.26
CA THR A 243 5.54 -10.29 8.14
C THR A 243 4.92 -9.40 7.08
N TYR A 244 5.18 -9.66 5.79
CA TYR A 244 4.65 -8.82 4.73
C TYR A 244 4.21 -9.55 3.46
N ALA A 245 3.36 -8.89 2.68
CA ALA A 245 3.08 -9.21 1.28
C ALA A 245 3.10 -7.92 0.43
N ILE A 246 3.58 -8.04 -0.81
CA ILE A 246 3.51 -6.98 -1.82
C ILE A 246 2.53 -7.44 -2.89
N THR A 247 1.52 -6.62 -3.16
CA THR A 247 0.55 -6.82 -4.24
C THR A 247 0.68 -5.67 -5.25
N ASN A 248 -0.17 -5.64 -6.27
CA ASN A 248 -0.24 -4.49 -7.19
C ASN A 248 -0.66 -3.18 -6.52
N THR A 249 -1.25 -3.23 -5.34
CA THR A 249 -1.74 -2.04 -4.61
C THR A 249 -0.76 -1.57 -3.54
N GLY A 250 0.37 -2.25 -3.33
CA GLY A 250 1.38 -1.80 -2.37
C GLY A 250 1.92 -2.90 -1.47
N TRP A 251 2.54 -2.44 -0.38
CA TRP A 251 3.18 -3.25 0.63
C TRP A 251 2.35 -3.29 1.89
N TYR A 252 1.93 -4.49 2.25
CA TYR A 252 1.10 -4.80 3.40
C TYR A 252 1.93 -5.53 4.44
N PHE A 253 1.97 -5.03 5.68
CA PHE A 253 2.75 -5.69 6.73
C PHE A 253 2.20 -5.43 8.14
N SER A 254 2.58 -6.30 9.08
CA SER A 254 2.38 -6.13 10.53
C SER A 254 3.43 -6.92 11.31
N GLU A 255 3.51 -6.71 12.63
CA GLU A 255 4.45 -7.41 13.50
C GLU A 255 4.19 -8.94 13.51
N THR A 256 5.25 -9.73 13.33
CA THR A 256 5.24 -11.18 13.43
C THR A 256 5.02 -11.63 14.87
N GLY A 257 4.17 -12.62 15.08
CA GLY A 257 3.93 -13.19 16.42
C GLY A 257 3.02 -12.37 17.33
N ALA A 258 2.55 -11.20 16.88
CA ALA A 258 1.53 -10.40 17.55
C ALA A 258 0.35 -11.26 18.05
N ALA A 259 0.00 -11.14 19.33
CA ALA A 259 -0.97 -12.00 19.99
C ALA A 259 -2.33 -12.01 19.28
N PHE A 260 -2.74 -10.84 18.79
CA PHE A 260 -3.97 -10.66 17.99
C PHE A 260 -4.00 -11.51 16.71
N PHE A 261 -2.85 -11.74 16.08
CA PHE A 261 -2.73 -12.47 14.82
C PHE A 261 -2.33 -13.94 14.98
N LYS A 262 -2.40 -14.50 16.21
CA LYS A 262 -2.05 -15.91 16.47
C LYS A 262 -3.11 -16.88 15.93
N ASP A 263 -4.38 -16.46 15.93
CA ASP A 263 -5.50 -17.30 15.48
C ASP A 263 -5.78 -17.20 13.96
N MET A 264 -4.93 -16.48 13.22
CA MET A 264 -5.08 -16.33 11.77
C MET A 264 -4.37 -17.43 10.99
N LEU A 265 -5.00 -17.90 9.90
CA LEU A 265 -4.56 -19.07 9.11
C LEU A 265 -3.17 -18.90 8.46
N SER A 266 -2.78 -17.69 8.07
CA SER A 266 -1.41 -17.27 7.74
C SER A 266 -1.37 -15.76 7.59
N LYS A 267 -0.39 -15.09 8.22
CA LYS A 267 -0.19 -13.64 8.09
C LYS A 267 0.11 -13.21 6.65
N HIS A 268 0.89 -13.99 5.89
CA HIS A 268 1.12 -13.68 4.47
C HIS A 268 -0.18 -13.70 3.67
N MET A 269 -1.07 -14.68 3.94
CA MET A 269 -2.38 -14.74 3.27
C MET A 269 -3.28 -13.58 3.72
N LEU A 270 -3.26 -13.23 5.01
CA LEU A 270 -3.97 -12.07 5.52
C LEU A 270 -3.57 -10.80 4.77
N HIS A 271 -2.27 -10.52 4.61
CA HIS A 271 -1.79 -9.28 4.00
C HIS A 271 -2.15 -9.12 2.51
N CYS A 272 -2.61 -10.17 1.85
CA CYS A 272 -3.00 -10.13 0.44
C CYS A 272 -4.42 -10.67 0.18
N GLY A 273 -5.24 -10.84 1.21
CA GLY A 273 -6.61 -11.35 1.08
C GLY A 273 -6.68 -12.75 0.45
N ALA A 274 -5.68 -13.59 0.72
CA ALA A 274 -5.51 -14.90 0.09
C ALA A 274 -5.60 -14.85 -1.45
N ALA A 275 -4.89 -13.89 -2.06
CA ALA A 275 -4.69 -13.84 -3.50
C ALA A 275 -4.00 -15.13 -4.01
N PHE A 276 -4.31 -15.57 -5.23
CA PHE A 276 -3.65 -16.74 -5.80
C PHE A 276 -2.17 -16.49 -6.11
N SER A 277 -1.78 -15.24 -6.27
CA SER A 277 -0.41 -14.80 -6.50
C SER A 277 -0.17 -13.43 -5.87
N VAL A 278 1.10 -13.13 -5.63
CA VAL A 278 1.60 -11.85 -5.11
C VAL A 278 2.81 -11.40 -5.90
N LYS A 279 3.17 -10.12 -5.78
CA LYS A 279 4.44 -9.59 -6.31
C LYS A 279 5.63 -10.07 -5.51
N TYR A 280 5.47 -10.12 -4.19
CA TYR A 280 6.46 -10.69 -3.28
C TYR A 280 5.85 -10.95 -1.90
N ALA A 281 6.53 -11.72 -1.07
CA ALA A 281 6.15 -11.97 0.31
C ALA A 281 7.34 -12.52 1.11
N GLY A 282 7.39 -12.17 2.39
CA GLY A 282 8.48 -12.59 3.28
C GLY A 282 8.34 -12.03 4.68
N GLU A 283 9.47 -11.87 5.33
CA GLU A 283 9.63 -11.19 6.61
C GLU A 283 10.68 -10.05 6.47
N PHE A 284 10.67 -9.12 7.41
CA PHE A 284 11.71 -8.09 7.48
C PHE A 284 11.95 -7.64 8.93
N HIS A 285 13.13 -7.08 9.17
CA HIS A 285 13.47 -6.37 10.40
C HIS A 285 14.30 -5.12 10.08
N ILE A 286 14.43 -4.24 11.07
CA ILE A 286 15.25 -3.04 10.95
C ILE A 286 16.45 -3.18 11.87
N GLU A 287 17.63 -3.04 11.29
CA GLU A 287 18.89 -3.00 12.02
C GLU A 287 19.34 -1.56 12.21
N LYS A 288 19.98 -1.28 13.34
CA LYS A 288 20.69 -0.03 13.56
C LYS A 288 22.14 -0.22 13.12
N GLY A 289 22.47 0.29 11.94
CA GLY A 289 23.82 0.26 11.39
C GLY A 289 24.78 1.23 12.08
N HIS A 290 26.02 1.25 11.60
CA HIS A 290 27.06 2.15 12.10
C HIS A 290 26.65 3.63 11.97
N PHE A 291 27.04 4.46 12.94
CA PHE A 291 26.68 5.88 13.02
C PHE A 291 25.18 6.17 13.22
N GLY A 292 24.40 5.19 13.67
CA GLY A 292 22.99 5.37 14.02
C GLY A 292 22.04 5.41 12.83
N LYS A 293 22.49 5.02 11.62
CA LYS A 293 21.64 4.89 10.44
C LYS A 293 20.88 3.57 10.47
N TYR A 294 19.60 3.60 10.18
CA TYR A 294 18.77 2.39 10.07
C TYR A 294 18.97 1.70 8.73
N LYS A 295 18.89 0.37 8.76
CA LYS A 295 18.98 -0.51 7.59
C LYS A 295 17.79 -1.47 7.58
N LEU A 296 17.09 -1.54 6.47
CA LEU A 296 16.02 -2.51 6.22
C LEU A 296 16.67 -3.84 5.78
N ILE A 297 16.48 -4.89 6.56
CA ILE A 297 16.77 -6.27 6.14
C ILE A 297 15.45 -6.92 5.79
N ILE A 298 15.31 -7.37 4.55
CA ILE A 298 14.06 -7.93 4.03
C ILE A 298 14.35 -9.23 3.29
N ASP A 299 13.44 -10.20 3.36
CA ASP A 299 13.69 -11.53 2.81
C ASP A 299 12.52 -12.08 2.00
N ASN A 300 12.68 -13.31 1.49
CA ASN A 300 11.65 -14.11 0.82
C ASN A 300 11.10 -15.25 1.71
N ASN A 301 11.16 -15.09 3.04
CA ASN A 301 10.70 -16.08 4.00
C ASN A 301 9.17 -16.11 4.08
N SER A 302 8.55 -16.72 3.08
CA SER A 302 7.11 -16.98 3.06
C SER A 302 6.83 -18.44 2.76
N GLY A 303 6.23 -19.15 3.72
CA GLY A 303 5.71 -20.49 3.48
C GLY A 303 4.54 -20.50 2.48
N THR A 304 3.81 -19.38 2.37
CA THR A 304 2.63 -19.22 1.51
C THR A 304 2.99 -19.05 0.05
N TYR A 305 3.95 -18.20 -0.31
CA TYR A 305 4.27 -17.88 -1.72
C TYR A 305 5.70 -18.24 -2.13
N ALA A 306 6.61 -18.37 -1.16
CA ALA A 306 8.02 -18.73 -1.38
C ALA A 306 8.69 -18.10 -2.62
N PRO A 307 8.71 -16.75 -2.76
CA PRO A 307 9.31 -16.12 -3.94
C PRO A 307 10.78 -16.54 -4.14
N PRO A 308 11.26 -16.65 -5.38
CA PRO A 308 12.60 -17.14 -5.65
C PRO A 308 13.68 -16.12 -5.27
N LYS A 309 14.84 -16.63 -4.83
CA LYS A 309 16.06 -15.85 -4.57
C LYS A 309 16.44 -14.89 -5.72
N ALA A 310 16.20 -15.31 -6.96
CA ALA A 310 16.53 -14.53 -8.15
C ALA A 310 15.81 -13.17 -8.23
N ALA A 311 14.71 -13.00 -7.49
CA ALA A 311 13.94 -11.76 -7.47
C ALA A 311 14.32 -10.81 -6.32
N LEU A 312 15.25 -11.17 -5.43
CA LEU A 312 15.74 -10.29 -4.35
C LEU A 312 16.31 -8.94 -4.88
N PRO A 313 17.05 -8.88 -6.00
CA PRO A 313 17.50 -7.59 -6.53
C PRO A 313 16.36 -6.66 -6.97
N GLN A 314 15.25 -7.22 -7.45
CA GLN A 314 14.05 -6.42 -7.82
C GLN A 314 13.38 -5.84 -6.57
N LEU A 315 13.41 -6.59 -5.47
CA LEU A 315 12.92 -6.12 -4.17
C LEU A 315 13.75 -4.93 -3.68
N GLU A 316 15.09 -5.03 -3.68
CA GLU A 316 15.96 -3.88 -3.32
C GLU A 316 15.68 -2.65 -4.21
N ALA A 317 15.54 -2.86 -5.53
CA ALA A 317 15.23 -1.79 -6.47
C ALA A 317 13.85 -1.14 -6.22
N LEU A 318 12.85 -1.92 -5.81
CA LEU A 318 11.53 -1.40 -5.47
C LEU A 318 11.59 -0.47 -4.25
N PHE A 319 12.35 -0.84 -3.21
CA PHE A 319 12.53 -0.01 -2.03
C PHE A 319 13.35 1.24 -2.34
N GLU A 320 14.43 1.14 -3.11
CA GLU A 320 15.23 2.31 -3.53
C GLU A 320 14.42 3.28 -4.41
N ASN A 321 13.51 2.77 -5.27
CA ASN A 321 12.62 3.61 -6.05
C ASN A 321 11.64 4.42 -5.18
N ASN A 322 11.14 3.81 -4.10
CA ASN A 322 10.13 4.40 -3.23
C ASN A 322 10.72 5.25 -2.10
N PHE A 323 11.93 4.90 -1.66
CA PHE A 323 12.66 5.59 -0.60
C PHE A 323 14.10 5.84 -1.07
N PRO A 324 14.35 6.81 -1.96
CA PRO A 324 15.69 7.05 -2.49
C PRO A 324 16.75 7.23 -1.40
N GLY A 325 17.84 6.47 -1.50
CA GLY A 325 18.92 6.44 -0.52
C GLY A 325 18.64 5.59 0.73
N ILE A 326 17.60 4.74 0.71
CA ILE A 326 17.35 3.78 1.80
C ILE A 326 18.48 2.75 1.86
N SER A 327 18.99 2.50 3.06
CA SER A 327 19.87 1.35 3.27
C SER A 327 19.01 0.10 3.35
N VAL A 328 18.89 -0.63 2.24
CA VAL A 328 18.15 -1.89 2.17
C VAL A 328 19.08 -3.05 1.81
N LYS A 329 18.83 -4.23 2.38
CA LYS A 329 19.47 -5.48 1.97
C LYS A 329 18.44 -6.59 1.90
N ALA A 330 18.28 -7.17 0.72
CA ALA A 330 17.45 -8.34 0.51
C ALA A 330 18.28 -9.63 0.68
N LEU A 331 17.81 -10.54 1.52
CA LEU A 331 18.47 -11.82 1.82
C LEU A 331 17.56 -12.99 1.47
N ASP A 332 18.18 -14.11 1.11
CA ASP A 332 17.45 -15.35 0.87
C ASP A 332 17.09 -15.98 2.22
N ARG A 333 15.92 -16.60 2.33
CA ARG A 333 15.43 -17.25 3.54
C ARG A 333 16.38 -18.33 4.09
N ASP A 334 17.26 -18.85 3.23
CA ASP A 334 18.25 -19.86 3.59
C ASP A 334 19.61 -19.28 3.99
N ASP A 335 19.76 -17.96 3.99
CA ASP A 335 20.93 -17.25 4.48
C ASP A 335 21.16 -17.52 5.99
N PRO A 336 22.35 -18.02 6.39
CA PRO A 336 22.63 -18.34 7.78
C PRO A 336 22.55 -17.16 8.74
N ASP A 337 23.02 -15.98 8.31
CA ASP A 337 23.05 -14.79 9.16
C ASP A 337 21.62 -14.27 9.38
N LEU A 338 20.79 -14.32 8.33
CA LEU A 338 19.35 -14.03 8.43
C LEU A 338 18.65 -14.98 9.41
N LYS A 339 18.91 -16.28 9.32
CA LYS A 339 18.31 -17.28 10.23
C LYS A 339 18.70 -17.02 11.67
N GLN A 340 19.98 -16.73 11.93
CA GLN A 340 20.47 -16.38 13.25
C GLN A 340 19.79 -15.11 13.79
N ALA A 341 19.77 -14.03 13.00
CA ALA A 341 19.12 -12.77 13.40
C ALA A 341 17.63 -12.98 13.72
N ARG A 342 16.94 -13.79 12.91
CA ARG A 342 15.53 -14.15 13.15
C ARG A 342 15.34 -14.89 14.46
N GLU A 343 16.20 -15.87 14.77
CA GLU A 343 16.17 -16.60 16.04
C GLU A 343 16.41 -15.67 17.24
N GLU A 344 17.40 -14.77 17.15
CA GLU A 344 17.71 -13.77 18.20
C GLU A 344 16.53 -12.82 18.45
N ILE A 345 15.88 -12.33 17.39
CA ILE A 345 14.70 -11.48 17.50
C ILE A 345 13.56 -12.23 18.20
N LEU A 346 13.27 -13.47 17.79
CA LEU A 346 12.20 -14.26 18.41
C LEU A 346 12.51 -14.61 19.88
N ALA A 347 13.77 -14.91 20.21
CA ALA A 347 14.20 -15.20 21.57
C ALA A 347 14.04 -13.99 22.51
N ALA A 348 14.13 -12.76 22.00
CA ALA A 348 13.87 -11.55 22.81
C ALA A 348 12.43 -11.45 23.32
N TRP A 349 11.50 -12.19 22.71
CA TRP A 349 10.06 -12.21 23.03
C TRP A 349 9.57 -13.54 23.64
N ALA A 350 10.47 -14.50 23.84
CA ALA A 350 10.17 -15.82 24.41
C ALA A 350 9.95 -15.81 25.93
#